data_AF-A0A3M7SN50-F1
#
_entry.id   AF-A0A3M7SN50-F1
#
_cell.length_a   1.000
_cell.length_b   1.000
_cell.length_c   1.000
_cell.angle_alpha   90.00
_cell.angle_beta   90.00
_cell.angle_gamma   90.00
#
_symmetry.space_group_name_H-M   'P 1'
#
loop_
_entity.id
_entity.type
_entity.pdbx_description
1 polymer ?
#
loop_
_entity_poly.entity_id
_entity_poly.type
_entity_poly.pdbx_seq_one_letter_code
_entity_poly.pdbx_strand_id
1 'polypeptide(L)'
;MTTENWVTVKPYRSFQTTDPKILKQQIIQSFNNSFQNSTFNNDFDFSFIDDVIEEEQIIDLISKIDCKRFQGFIRLGLFKGTWLLNYGFGCKYRLNRASIIDVLSKDKIFDQTLWLCTILCCSLSLFAILLSAIFSLLNAFLSPSNPIHGPLSMYLWNSLSAVFHALAILIFTAEFYFYINKNVLNQEQMHSGWISTDCGKLGWSFFILFISFFLIITNIIIIYAHSKVNQSFLNFRNIKNFYEKNETLIDDVTEAKNHNLSIDEPIRPENESSSDLNVTSRRLKRIIDFIY
;
A
#
# COMPACT_ATOMS: atom_id res chain seq x y z
N MET A 1 2.93 -17.24 -13.15
CA MET A 1 3.44 -16.17 -12.25
C MET A 1 2.60 -16.20 -10.99
N THR A 2 3.11 -16.70 -9.87
CA THR A 2 2.40 -16.62 -8.58
C THR A 2 2.60 -15.22 -8.01
N THR A 3 1.53 -14.44 -7.98
CA THR A 3 1.47 -13.01 -7.63
C THR A 3 1.42 -12.75 -6.12
N GLU A 4 1.79 -13.73 -5.28
CA GLU A 4 1.54 -13.71 -3.83
C GLU A 4 2.78 -13.34 -2.98
N ASN A 5 3.85 -12.84 -3.60
CA ASN A 5 5.13 -12.70 -2.92
C ASN A 5 5.45 -11.22 -2.64
N TRP A 6 5.71 -10.93 -1.36
CA TRP A 6 6.14 -9.62 -0.89
C TRP A 6 7.62 -9.38 -1.16
N VAL A 7 8.42 -10.44 -1.16
CA VAL A 7 9.86 -10.39 -1.45
C VAL A 7 10.22 -11.54 -2.38
N THR A 8 11.11 -11.27 -3.33
CA THR A 8 11.78 -12.27 -4.17
C THR A 8 13.29 -12.10 -4.03
N VAL A 9 13.99 -13.18 -3.71
CA VAL A 9 15.44 -13.24 -3.61
C VAL A 9 15.97 -14.24 -4.63
N LYS A 10 17.02 -13.86 -5.35
CA LYS A 10 17.72 -14.74 -6.30
C LYS A 10 19.11 -15.06 -5.76
N PRO A 11 19.25 -16.06 -4.87
CA PRO A 11 20.55 -16.43 -4.33
C PRO A 11 21.43 -17.00 -5.44
N TYR A 12 22.74 -16.83 -5.27
CA TYR A 12 23.77 -17.43 -6.10
C TYR A 12 24.71 -18.27 -5.23
N ARG A 13 25.42 -19.21 -5.83
CA ARG A 13 26.41 -20.03 -5.13
C ARG A 13 27.80 -19.45 -5.38
N SER A 14 28.56 -19.15 -4.33
CA SER A 14 29.98 -18.81 -4.49
C SER A 14 30.80 -20.09 -4.42
N PHE A 15 31.60 -20.37 -5.45
CA PHE A 15 32.65 -21.37 -5.33
C PHE A 15 33.77 -20.78 -4.46
N GLN A 16 34.15 -21.48 -3.39
CA GLN A 16 35.10 -20.99 -2.38
C GLN A 16 36.55 -20.83 -2.88
N THR A 17 36.81 -20.92 -4.18
CA THR A 17 38.16 -20.91 -4.75
C THR A 17 38.20 -20.13 -6.06
N THR A 18 39.07 -19.11 -6.12
CA THR A 18 39.45 -18.35 -7.32
C THR A 18 40.54 -19.04 -8.15
N ASP A 19 41.07 -20.19 -7.69
CA ASP A 19 42.08 -20.93 -8.44
C ASP A 19 41.39 -21.80 -9.51
N PRO A 20 41.59 -21.53 -10.81
CA PRO A 20 40.91 -22.23 -11.90
C PRO A 20 41.21 -23.74 -11.92
N LYS A 21 42.38 -24.18 -11.40
CA LYS A 21 42.73 -25.61 -11.33
C LYS A 21 41.92 -26.34 -10.27
N ILE A 22 41.73 -25.71 -9.11
CA ILE A 22 40.94 -26.26 -8.01
C ILE A 22 39.45 -26.19 -8.35
N LEU A 23 39.01 -25.13 -9.04
CA LEU A 23 37.64 -25.00 -9.54
C LEU A 23 37.32 -26.11 -10.56
N LYS A 24 38.23 -26.38 -11.51
CA LYS A 24 38.11 -27.48 -12.47
C LYS A 24 37.99 -28.84 -11.75
N GLN A 25 38.83 -29.08 -10.74
CA GLN A 25 38.76 -30.32 -9.94
C GLN A 25 37.47 -30.45 -9.12
N GLN A 26 37.01 -29.39 -8.44
CA GLN A 26 35.77 -29.41 -7.67
C GLN A 26 34.54 -29.61 -8.56
N ILE A 27 34.54 -29.01 -9.76
CA ILE A 27 33.49 -29.20 -10.75
C ILE A 27 33.49 -30.65 -11.24
N ILE A 28 34.64 -31.20 -11.66
CA ILE A 28 34.76 -32.60 -12.09
C ILE A 28 34.28 -33.55 -11.00
N GLN A 29 34.67 -33.30 -9.75
CA GLN A 29 34.30 -34.14 -8.61
C GLN A 29 32.80 -34.05 -8.29
N SER A 30 32.20 -32.86 -8.38
CA SER A 30 30.74 -32.68 -8.23
C SER A 30 29.95 -33.33 -9.36
N PHE A 31 30.50 -33.33 -10.58
CA PHE A 31 29.90 -33.95 -11.76
C PHE A 31 29.93 -35.48 -11.63
N ASN A 32 31.07 -36.05 -11.25
CA ASN A 32 31.23 -37.49 -11.03
C ASN A 32 30.33 -38.01 -9.90
N ASN A 33 30.21 -37.28 -8.79
CA ASN A 33 29.31 -37.65 -7.68
C ASN A 33 27.82 -37.57 -8.06
N SER A 34 27.47 -36.69 -9.02
CA SER A 34 26.10 -36.56 -9.54
C SER A 34 25.75 -37.73 -10.47
N PHE A 35 26.72 -38.23 -11.24
CA PHE A 35 26.53 -39.36 -12.17
C PHE A 35 26.57 -40.73 -11.49
N GLN A 36 27.38 -40.94 -10.45
CA GLN A 36 27.39 -42.21 -9.70
C GLN A 36 26.06 -42.54 -9.01
N ASN A 37 25.21 -41.54 -8.74
CA ASN A 37 23.87 -41.75 -8.17
C ASN A 37 22.78 -41.96 -9.24
N SER A 38 23.14 -41.95 -10.53
CA SER A 38 22.25 -42.35 -11.62
C SER A 38 22.60 -43.77 -12.05
N THR A 39 21.60 -44.64 -12.19
CA THR A 39 21.71 -46.06 -12.61
C THR A 39 22.17 -46.24 -14.07
N PHE A 40 22.91 -45.28 -14.63
CA PHE A 40 23.49 -45.35 -15.95
C PHE A 40 24.96 -45.76 -15.84
N ASN A 41 25.28 -46.91 -16.44
CA ASN A 41 26.57 -47.59 -16.42
C ASN A 41 27.77 -46.68 -16.71
N ASN A 42 28.90 -47.03 -16.09
CA ASN A 42 30.21 -46.38 -16.06
C ASN A 42 30.97 -46.33 -17.41
N ASP A 43 30.31 -46.18 -18.57
CA ASP A 43 30.97 -46.31 -19.89
C ASP A 43 31.26 -44.98 -20.61
N PHE A 44 31.06 -43.82 -19.97
CA PHE A 44 31.44 -42.54 -20.58
C PHE A 44 32.79 -42.05 -20.04
N ASP A 45 33.85 -42.29 -20.82
CA ASP A 45 35.18 -41.74 -20.59
C ASP A 45 35.22 -40.26 -21.00
N PHE A 46 35.43 -39.38 -20.01
CA PHE A 46 35.47 -37.93 -20.17
C PHE A 46 36.87 -37.40 -20.50
N SER A 47 37.86 -38.27 -20.72
CA SER A 47 39.21 -37.91 -21.18
C SER A 47 39.21 -37.02 -22.44
N PHE A 48 38.17 -37.12 -23.27
CA PHE A 48 37.98 -36.28 -24.47
C PHE A 48 37.73 -34.79 -24.19
N ILE A 49 37.27 -34.41 -22.98
CA ILE A 49 37.05 -32.99 -22.63
C ILE A 49 38.37 -32.24 -22.44
N ASP A 50 39.46 -32.95 -22.09
CA ASP A 50 40.76 -32.32 -21.86
C ASP A 50 41.52 -31.98 -23.16
N ASP A 51 41.15 -32.57 -24.31
CA ASP A 51 41.96 -32.51 -25.54
C ASP A 51 41.44 -31.55 -26.64
N VAL A 52 40.23 -30.98 -26.53
CA VAL A 52 39.57 -30.35 -27.71
C VAL A 52 39.10 -28.90 -27.52
N ILE A 53 39.13 -28.33 -26.31
CA ILE A 53 38.50 -27.02 -26.06
C ILE A 53 39.51 -26.05 -25.43
N GLU A 54 39.77 -24.91 -26.10
CA GLU A 54 40.60 -23.82 -25.55
C GLU A 54 40.01 -23.31 -24.22
N GLU A 55 40.87 -22.99 -23.25
CA GLU A 55 40.46 -22.62 -21.88
C GLU A 55 39.41 -21.50 -21.83
N GLU A 56 39.46 -20.52 -22.75
CA GLU A 56 38.45 -19.45 -22.84
C GLU A 56 37.06 -19.95 -23.27
N GLN A 57 36.98 -20.92 -24.20
CA GLN A 57 35.71 -21.51 -24.62
C GLN A 57 35.12 -22.41 -23.55
N ILE A 58 35.98 -23.11 -22.79
CA ILE A 58 35.57 -23.85 -21.60
C ILE A 58 34.96 -22.89 -20.58
N ILE A 59 35.56 -21.72 -20.35
CA ILE A 59 35.03 -20.72 -19.39
C ILE A 59 33.69 -20.15 -19.86
N ASP A 60 33.49 -19.84 -21.15
CA ASP A 60 32.18 -19.36 -21.66
C ASP A 60 31.11 -20.46 -21.60
N LEU A 61 31.44 -21.70 -21.98
CA LEU A 61 30.53 -22.85 -21.89
C LEU A 61 30.21 -23.21 -20.44
N ILE A 62 31.19 -23.19 -19.54
CA ILE A 62 30.97 -23.35 -18.10
C ILE A 62 30.06 -22.22 -17.62
N SER A 63 30.31 -20.94 -17.95
CA SER A 63 29.42 -19.85 -17.54
C SER A 63 27.98 -20.04 -18.03
N LYS A 64 27.78 -20.57 -19.24
CA LYS A 64 26.46 -20.87 -19.82
C LYS A 64 25.77 -22.11 -19.24
N ILE A 65 26.53 -23.14 -18.86
CA ILE A 65 25.99 -24.36 -18.25
C ILE A 65 25.74 -24.14 -16.76
N ASP A 66 26.64 -23.43 -16.11
CA ASP A 66 26.63 -23.05 -14.70
C ASP A 66 25.61 -21.94 -14.43
N CYS A 67 25.24 -21.12 -15.42
CA CYS A 67 24.09 -20.23 -15.26
C CYS A 67 22.74 -20.95 -15.29
N LYS A 68 22.64 -22.24 -15.68
CA LYS A 68 21.42 -23.06 -15.52
C LYS A 68 21.48 -24.01 -14.31
N ARG A 69 22.68 -24.47 -13.96
CA ARG A 69 22.94 -25.22 -12.71
C ARG A 69 23.04 -24.20 -11.56
N PHE A 70 22.82 -24.58 -10.31
CA PHE A 70 22.94 -23.65 -9.16
C PHE A 70 22.12 -22.34 -9.22
N GLN A 71 20.96 -22.37 -9.87
CA GLN A 71 19.98 -21.28 -9.76
C GLN A 71 19.05 -21.49 -8.57
N GLY A 72 18.80 -20.41 -7.82
CA GLY A 72 17.82 -20.39 -6.75
C GLY A 72 16.81 -19.26 -6.91
N PHE A 73 15.58 -19.51 -6.47
CA PHE A 73 14.54 -18.51 -6.30
C PHE A 73 13.90 -18.71 -4.93
N ILE A 74 13.97 -17.69 -4.10
CA ILE A 74 13.28 -17.64 -2.82
C ILE A 74 12.19 -16.59 -2.95
N ARG A 75 10.97 -16.95 -2.58
CA ARG A 75 9.83 -16.06 -2.58
C ARG A 75 9.21 -16.08 -1.21
N LEU A 76 9.14 -14.93 -0.57
CA LEU A 76 8.60 -14.76 0.77
C LEU A 76 7.34 -13.91 0.68
N GLY A 77 6.24 -14.44 1.17
CA GLY A 77 5.04 -13.67 1.51
C GLY A 77 5.00 -13.40 3.00
N LEU A 78 3.92 -12.74 3.46
CA LEU A 78 3.74 -12.43 4.88
C LEU A 78 3.55 -13.70 5.73
N PHE A 79 2.89 -14.73 5.21
CA PHE A 79 2.54 -15.95 5.96
C PHE A 79 3.21 -17.22 5.44
N LYS A 80 3.59 -17.25 4.16
CA LYS A 80 4.16 -18.43 3.50
C LYS A 80 5.43 -18.06 2.74
N GLY A 81 6.42 -18.93 2.77
CA GLY A 81 7.63 -18.84 1.98
C GLY A 81 7.78 -20.04 1.06
N THR A 82 8.40 -19.83 -0.09
CA THR A 82 8.80 -20.90 -1.02
C THR A 82 10.28 -20.74 -1.37
N TRP A 83 11.04 -21.82 -1.21
CA TRP A 83 12.44 -21.90 -1.57
C TRP A 83 12.55 -22.91 -2.71
N LEU A 84 13.01 -22.46 -3.86
CA LEU A 84 13.38 -23.30 -5.00
C LEU A 84 14.88 -23.18 -5.21
N LEU A 85 15.65 -24.20 -4.80
CA LEU A 85 17.09 -24.24 -5.03
C LEU A 85 17.43 -25.43 -5.93
N ASN A 86 18.19 -25.19 -6.99
CA ASN A 86 18.77 -26.25 -7.81
C ASN A 86 20.22 -26.49 -7.35
N TYR A 87 20.53 -27.68 -6.83
CA TYR A 87 21.87 -28.02 -6.34
C TYR A 87 22.80 -28.60 -7.42
N GLY A 88 22.45 -28.44 -8.70
CA GLY A 88 23.30 -28.87 -9.83
C GLY A 88 23.13 -30.34 -10.24
N PHE A 89 22.27 -31.10 -9.56
CA PHE A 89 21.91 -32.49 -9.91
C PHE A 89 20.86 -32.56 -11.04
N GLY A 90 21.11 -31.83 -12.14
CA GLY A 90 20.22 -31.72 -13.31
C GLY A 90 19.15 -30.62 -13.21
N CYS A 91 18.10 -30.69 -14.04
CA CYS A 91 16.98 -29.73 -14.05
C CYS A 91 15.97 -29.92 -12.90
N LYS A 92 16.40 -30.48 -11.75
CA LYS A 92 15.53 -30.77 -10.62
C LYS A 92 15.69 -29.68 -9.55
N TYR A 93 14.63 -28.91 -9.34
CA TYR A 93 14.55 -27.93 -8.26
C TYR A 93 14.05 -28.60 -6.98
N ARG A 94 14.73 -28.40 -5.85
CA ARG A 94 14.18 -28.77 -4.54
C ARG A 94 13.21 -27.67 -4.11
N LEU A 95 11.92 -27.97 -4.18
CA LEU A 95 10.85 -27.09 -3.71
C LEU A 95 10.60 -27.35 -2.22
N ASN A 96 11.02 -26.43 -1.37
CA ASN A 96 10.61 -26.40 0.03
C ASN A 96 9.57 -25.29 0.21
N ARG A 97 8.39 -25.64 0.73
CA ARG A 97 7.38 -24.67 1.15
C ARG A 97 7.25 -24.77 2.65
N ALA A 98 7.38 -23.63 3.33
CA ALA A 98 7.24 -23.57 4.77
C ALA A 98 6.38 -22.37 5.17
N SER A 99 5.69 -22.49 6.30
CA SER A 99 5.06 -21.35 6.95
C SER A 99 6.15 -20.40 7.45
N ILE A 100 5.93 -19.09 7.38
CA ILE A 100 6.86 -18.12 7.96
C ILE A 100 6.96 -18.31 9.48
N ILE A 101 5.93 -18.85 10.14
CA ILE A 101 5.94 -19.17 11.57
C ILE A 101 6.97 -20.27 11.90
N ASP A 102 7.05 -21.31 11.06
CA ASP A 102 8.02 -22.39 11.23
C ASP A 102 9.45 -21.88 10.99
N VAL A 103 9.59 -20.94 10.05
CA VAL A 103 10.85 -20.32 9.67
C VAL A 103 11.33 -19.38 10.77
N LEU A 104 10.47 -18.50 11.29
CA LEU A 104 10.73 -17.61 12.44
C LEU A 104 11.27 -18.37 13.66
N SER A 105 10.76 -19.58 13.89
CA SER A 105 11.13 -20.41 15.04
C SER A 105 12.50 -21.09 14.87
N LYS A 106 12.93 -21.33 13.62
CA LYS A 106 14.14 -22.13 13.32
C LYS A 106 15.29 -21.30 12.79
N ASP A 107 14.99 -20.37 11.89
CA ASP A 107 15.94 -19.58 11.15
C ASP A 107 15.61 -18.10 11.41
N LYS A 108 16.55 -17.34 12.01
CA LYS A 108 16.38 -15.92 12.37
C LYS A 108 16.36 -14.98 11.14
N ILE A 109 15.53 -15.30 10.15
CA ILE A 109 15.40 -14.60 8.88
C ILE A 109 14.53 -13.34 9.03
N PHE A 110 13.55 -13.39 9.93
CA PHE A 110 12.64 -12.30 10.26
C PHE A 110 12.80 -11.92 11.72
N ASP A 111 12.53 -10.65 12.02
CA ASP A 111 12.36 -10.22 13.40
C ASP A 111 10.92 -10.50 13.81
N GLN A 112 10.72 -11.41 14.75
CA GLN A 112 9.40 -11.87 15.13
C GLN A 112 8.49 -10.72 15.60
N THR A 113 9.08 -9.70 16.24
CA THR A 113 8.34 -8.54 16.72
C THR A 113 7.93 -7.64 15.56
N LEU A 114 8.85 -7.28 14.66
CA LEU A 114 8.53 -6.44 13.50
C LEU A 114 7.51 -7.11 12.57
N TRP A 115 7.66 -8.40 12.31
CA TRP A 115 6.72 -9.19 11.52
C TRP A 115 5.31 -9.18 12.14
N LEU A 116 5.22 -9.45 13.44
CA LEU A 116 3.93 -9.46 14.15
C LEU A 116 3.30 -8.06 14.18
N CYS A 117 4.08 -7.01 14.43
CA CYS A 117 3.61 -5.63 14.38
C CYS A 117 3.06 -5.26 12.99
N THR A 118 3.69 -5.73 11.92
CA THR A 118 3.21 -5.54 10.54
C THR A 118 1.82 -6.17 10.36
N ILE A 119 1.64 -7.43 10.80
CA ILE A 119 0.35 -8.13 10.70
C ILE A 119 -0.73 -7.41 11.51
N LEU A 120 -0.41 -6.99 12.74
CA LEU A 120 -1.34 -6.27 13.60
C LEU A 120 -1.76 -4.93 12.99
N CYS A 121 -0.81 -4.15 12.45
CA CYS A 121 -1.11 -2.89 11.78
C CYS A 121 -1.98 -3.10 10.53
N CYS A 122 -1.67 -4.10 9.70
CA CYS A 122 -2.51 -4.46 8.55
C CYS A 122 -3.93 -4.83 8.97
N SER A 123 -4.07 -5.63 10.03
CA SER A 123 -5.36 -6.10 10.53
C SER A 123 -6.20 -4.95 11.09
N LEU A 124 -5.58 -4.05 11.88
CA LEU A 124 -6.24 -2.85 12.41
C LEU A 124 -6.64 -1.87 11.31
N SER A 125 -5.80 -1.69 10.29
CA SER A 125 -6.14 -0.88 9.11
C SER A 125 -7.36 -1.45 8.37
N LEU A 126 -7.35 -2.76 8.07
CA LEU A 126 -8.49 -3.42 7.43
C LEU A 126 -9.78 -3.29 8.23
N PHE A 127 -9.71 -3.47 9.55
CA PHE A 127 -10.86 -3.31 10.44
C PHE A 127 -11.41 -1.88 10.41
N ALA A 128 -10.54 -0.87 10.45
CA ALA A 128 -10.94 0.52 10.38
C ALA A 128 -11.59 0.89 9.02
N ILE A 129 -11.05 0.39 7.91
CA ILE A 129 -11.65 0.58 6.57
C ILE A 129 -13.03 -0.07 6.51
N LEU A 130 -13.18 -1.28 7.06
CA LEU A 130 -14.45 -1.99 7.09
C LEU A 130 -15.51 -1.20 7.88
N LEU A 131 -15.14 -0.68 9.05
CA LEU A 131 -16.03 0.20 9.83
C LEU A 131 -16.41 1.45 9.03
N SER A 132 -15.45 2.10 8.37
CA SER A 132 -15.75 3.26 7.52
C SER A 132 -16.71 2.91 6.39
N ALA A 133 -16.57 1.73 5.76
CA ALA A 133 -17.45 1.28 4.70
C ALA A 133 -18.88 1.07 5.23
N ILE A 134 -19.02 0.42 6.39
CA ILE A 134 -20.31 0.22 7.05
C ILE A 134 -20.98 1.57 7.34
N PHE A 135 -20.28 2.53 7.94
CA PHE A 135 -20.84 3.86 8.19
C PHE A 135 -21.20 4.61 6.90
N SER A 136 -20.44 4.40 5.81
CA SER A 136 -20.78 4.94 4.50
C SER A 136 -22.10 4.37 3.96
N LEU A 137 -22.31 3.07 4.10
CA LEU A 137 -23.55 2.42 3.67
C LEU A 137 -24.72 2.88 4.54
N LEU A 138 -24.54 2.95 5.87
CA LEU A 138 -25.57 3.42 6.78
C LEU A 138 -26.00 4.86 6.44
N ASN A 139 -25.06 5.74 6.10
CA ASN A 139 -25.37 7.09 5.63
C ASN A 139 -26.08 7.14 4.27
N ALA A 140 -25.88 6.14 3.41
CA ALA A 140 -26.55 6.06 2.12
C ALA A 140 -28.00 5.56 2.25
N PHE A 141 -28.29 4.67 3.22
CA PHE A 141 -29.61 4.03 3.36
C PHE A 141 -30.49 4.62 4.47
N LEU A 142 -29.90 5.15 5.54
CA LEU A 142 -30.64 5.71 6.67
C LEU A 142 -30.57 7.23 6.59
N SER A 143 -31.73 7.89 6.48
CA SER A 143 -31.84 9.35 6.42
C SER A 143 -30.93 10.02 7.47
N PRO A 144 -30.23 11.11 7.10
CA PRO A 144 -29.11 11.65 7.87
C PRO A 144 -29.61 12.47 9.07
N SER A 145 -30.10 11.81 10.13
CA SER A 145 -30.60 12.49 11.33
C SER A 145 -29.64 12.43 12.52
N ASN A 146 -28.65 11.53 12.52
CA ASN A 146 -27.75 11.33 13.67
C ASN A 146 -26.28 11.72 13.37
N PRO A 147 -25.67 12.61 14.17
CA PRO A 147 -24.27 13.05 13.98
C PRO A 147 -23.23 11.95 14.23
N ILE A 148 -23.59 10.89 14.98
CA ILE A 148 -22.72 9.73 15.26
C ILE A 148 -22.41 8.92 14.00
N HIS A 149 -23.36 8.83 13.07
CA HIS A 149 -23.14 8.20 11.76
C HIS A 149 -22.64 9.21 10.72
N GLY A 150 -22.61 10.49 11.02
CA GLY A 150 -22.25 11.55 10.08
C GLY A 150 -20.80 11.52 9.57
N PRO A 151 -20.39 12.54 8.78
CA PRO A 151 -19.09 12.61 8.12
C PRO A 151 -17.88 12.45 9.05
N LEU A 152 -18.03 12.85 10.33
CA LEU A 152 -16.98 12.75 11.35
C LEU A 152 -16.49 11.31 11.54
N SER A 153 -17.41 10.32 11.59
CA SER A 153 -17.05 8.91 11.76
C SER A 153 -16.19 8.41 10.59
N MET A 154 -16.53 8.82 9.37
CA MET A 154 -15.83 8.44 8.16
C MET A 154 -14.41 9.01 8.15
N TYR A 155 -14.22 10.27 8.58
CA TYR A 155 -12.87 10.83 8.74
C TYR A 155 -12.04 10.09 9.78
N LEU A 156 -12.63 9.81 10.95
CA LEU A 156 -11.91 9.14 12.04
C LEU A 156 -11.39 7.78 11.60
N TRP A 157 -12.27 6.94 11.04
CA TRP A 157 -11.92 5.57 10.65
C TRP A 157 -11.00 5.50 9.42
N ASN A 158 -11.17 6.38 8.43
CA ASN A 158 -10.22 6.45 7.30
C ASN A 158 -8.85 6.96 7.75
N SER A 159 -8.80 7.99 8.60
CA SER A 159 -7.53 8.54 9.10
C SER A 159 -6.79 7.52 9.97
N LEU A 160 -7.52 6.82 10.86
CA LEU A 160 -6.96 5.76 11.68
C LEU A 160 -6.42 4.62 10.82
N SER A 161 -7.17 4.23 9.78
CA SER A 161 -6.65 3.26 8.80
C SER A 161 -5.39 3.76 8.11
N ALA A 162 -5.37 5.02 7.65
CA ALA A 162 -4.21 5.57 6.94
C ALA A 162 -2.94 5.50 7.81
N VAL A 163 -3.06 5.83 9.10
CA VAL A 163 -1.94 5.74 10.06
C VAL A 163 -1.45 4.30 10.21
N PHE A 164 -2.34 3.34 10.49
CA PHE A 164 -1.94 1.94 10.63
C PHE A 164 -1.38 1.34 9.33
N HIS A 165 -1.92 1.74 8.19
CA HIS A 165 -1.43 1.29 6.89
C HIS A 165 -0.03 1.85 6.59
N ALA A 166 0.21 3.12 6.89
CA ALA A 166 1.53 3.74 6.77
C ALA A 166 2.55 3.06 7.71
N LEU A 167 2.16 2.79 8.96
CA LEU A 167 3.01 2.05 9.91
C LEU A 167 3.35 0.64 9.39
N ALA A 168 2.38 -0.09 8.84
CA ALA A 168 2.64 -1.41 8.27
C ALA A 168 3.67 -1.36 7.12
N ILE A 169 3.54 -0.37 6.21
CA ILE A 169 4.51 -0.15 5.13
C ILE A 169 5.90 0.15 5.70
N LEU A 170 6.00 1.05 6.68
CA LEU A 170 7.28 1.45 7.27
C LEU A 170 7.96 0.30 8.02
N ILE A 171 7.22 -0.42 8.87
CA ILE A 171 7.73 -1.55 9.66
C ILE A 171 8.22 -2.66 8.73
N PHE A 172 7.43 -3.05 7.72
CA PHE A 172 7.86 -4.07 6.76
C PHE A 172 9.06 -3.62 5.92
N THR A 173 9.11 -2.34 5.54
CA THR A 173 10.28 -1.80 4.82
C THR A 173 11.53 -1.87 5.68
N ALA A 174 11.43 -1.52 6.97
CA ALA A 174 12.53 -1.66 7.92
C ALA A 174 12.96 -3.13 8.07
N GLU A 175 11.99 -4.04 8.23
CA GLU A 175 12.26 -5.48 8.31
C GLU A 175 12.97 -6.00 7.05
N PHE A 176 12.56 -5.52 5.87
CA PHE A 176 13.21 -5.86 4.61
C PHE A 176 14.68 -5.44 4.58
N TYR A 177 15.00 -4.18 4.91
CA TYR A 177 16.37 -3.69 4.84
C TYR A 177 17.28 -4.25 5.94
N PHE A 178 16.78 -4.42 7.17
CA PHE A 178 17.62 -4.83 8.28
C PHE A 178 17.82 -6.34 8.40
N TYR A 179 16.83 -7.15 7.98
CA TYR A 179 16.83 -8.60 8.17
C TYR A 179 16.81 -9.35 6.84
N ILE A 180 15.72 -9.20 6.06
CA ILE A 180 15.48 -10.03 4.88
C ILE A 180 16.56 -9.81 3.80
N ASN A 181 17.05 -8.58 3.62
CA ASN A 181 18.05 -8.29 2.60
C ASN A 181 19.46 -8.76 2.99
N LYS A 182 19.72 -9.05 4.28
CA LYS A 182 21.04 -9.51 4.73
C LYS A 182 21.25 -10.99 4.46
N ASN A 183 20.29 -11.83 4.84
CA ASN A 183 20.34 -13.26 4.54
C ASN A 183 18.98 -13.94 4.76
N VAL A 184 18.52 -14.69 3.75
CA VAL A 184 17.27 -15.47 3.77
C VAL A 184 17.49 -16.98 3.60
N LEU A 185 18.75 -17.41 3.70
CA LEU A 185 19.13 -18.82 3.59
C LEU A 185 19.21 -19.46 4.97
N ASN A 186 18.77 -20.71 5.04
CA ASN A 186 18.92 -21.55 6.23
C ASN A 186 20.40 -21.90 6.46
N GLN A 187 20.78 -22.23 7.70
CA GLN A 187 22.17 -22.59 8.01
C GLN A 187 22.72 -23.72 7.13
N GLU A 188 21.92 -24.75 6.87
CA GLU A 188 22.29 -25.87 5.97
C GLU A 188 22.56 -25.40 4.53
N GLN A 189 21.81 -24.41 4.05
CA GLN A 189 21.96 -23.86 2.71
C GLN A 189 23.21 -22.97 2.61
N MET A 190 23.50 -22.20 3.66
CA MET A 190 24.75 -21.44 3.76
C MET A 190 25.97 -22.36 3.78
N HIS A 191 25.92 -23.46 4.55
CA HIS A 191 26.98 -24.48 4.57
C HIS A 191 27.19 -25.13 3.19
N SER A 192 26.17 -25.14 2.34
CA SER A 192 26.25 -25.65 0.96
C SER A 192 26.87 -24.64 -0.04
N GLY A 193 27.28 -23.45 0.43
CA GLY A 193 27.93 -22.41 -0.37
C GLY A 193 26.99 -21.39 -1.03
N TRP A 194 25.71 -21.35 -0.62
CA TRP A 194 24.76 -20.37 -1.15
C TRP A 194 24.87 -19.03 -0.42
N ILE A 195 24.77 -17.95 -1.19
CA ILE A 195 24.78 -16.56 -0.72
C ILE A 195 23.49 -15.88 -1.21
N SER A 196 22.84 -15.13 -0.32
CA SER A 196 21.60 -14.38 -0.64
C SER A 196 21.65 -12.90 -0.26
N THR A 197 22.79 -12.44 0.27
CA THR A 197 22.99 -11.06 0.71
C THR A 197 22.82 -10.09 -0.45
N ASP A 198 22.03 -9.04 -0.22
CA ASP A 198 21.70 -7.98 -1.18
C ASP A 198 21.05 -8.44 -2.50
N CYS A 199 20.57 -9.69 -2.53
CA CYS A 199 19.87 -10.25 -3.68
C CYS A 199 18.34 -10.08 -3.58
N GLY A 200 17.87 -9.42 -2.52
CA GLY A 200 16.45 -9.23 -2.23
C GLY A 200 15.82 -8.13 -3.07
N LYS A 201 14.62 -8.40 -3.60
CA LYS A 201 13.79 -7.43 -4.29
C LYS A 201 12.37 -7.48 -3.75
N LEU A 202 11.77 -6.32 -3.53
CA LEU A 202 10.36 -6.20 -3.17
C LEU A 202 9.49 -6.67 -4.34
N GLY A 203 8.44 -7.43 -4.02
CA GLY A 203 7.51 -8.01 -4.98
C GLY A 203 6.26 -7.15 -5.18
N TRP A 204 5.51 -7.46 -6.23
CA TRP A 204 4.29 -6.73 -6.59
C TRP A 204 3.23 -6.69 -5.48
N SER A 205 3.08 -7.76 -4.70
CA SER A 205 2.09 -7.80 -3.61
C SER A 205 2.36 -6.74 -2.54
N PHE A 206 3.64 -6.39 -2.32
CA PHE A 206 4.00 -5.32 -1.40
C PHE A 206 3.60 -3.94 -1.94
N PHE A 207 3.79 -3.70 -3.25
CA PHE A 207 3.38 -2.45 -3.89
C PHE A 207 1.87 -2.21 -3.88
N ILE A 208 1.05 -3.27 -3.78
CA ILE A 208 -0.40 -3.14 -3.59
C ILE A 208 -0.74 -2.39 -2.30
N LEU A 209 0.09 -2.47 -1.25
CA LEU A 209 -0.10 -1.67 -0.03
C LEU A 209 0.00 -0.17 -0.30
N PHE A 210 0.93 0.27 -1.15
CA PHE A 210 1.02 1.68 -1.53
C PHE A 210 -0.22 2.12 -2.30
N ILE A 211 -0.69 1.30 -3.24
CA ILE A 211 -1.93 1.58 -4.00
C ILE A 211 -3.12 1.70 -3.02
N SER A 212 -3.25 0.75 -2.10
CA SER A 212 -4.29 0.78 -1.06
C SER A 212 -4.18 2.04 -0.19
N PHE A 213 -2.97 2.43 0.21
CA PHE A 213 -2.74 3.66 0.96
C PHE A 213 -3.22 4.90 0.21
N PHE A 214 -2.87 5.04 -1.07
CA PHE A 214 -3.34 6.16 -1.89
C PHE A 214 -4.86 6.17 -2.06
N LEU A 215 -5.50 5.01 -2.16
CA LEU A 215 -6.97 4.92 -2.19
C LEU A 215 -7.60 5.41 -0.88
N ILE A 216 -7.02 5.07 0.27
CA ILE A 216 -7.48 5.58 1.57
C ILE A 216 -7.35 7.11 1.62
N ILE A 217 -6.21 7.67 1.20
CA ILE A 217 -6.01 9.12 1.14
C ILE A 217 -7.00 9.79 0.19
N THR A 218 -7.23 9.19 -0.98
CA THR A 218 -8.22 9.68 -1.95
C THR A 218 -9.62 9.70 -1.35
N ASN A 219 -9.98 8.66 -0.58
CA ASN A 219 -11.27 8.62 0.11
C ASN A 219 -11.41 9.78 1.13
N ILE A 220 -10.36 10.06 1.91
CA ILE A 220 -10.35 11.20 2.83
C ILE A 220 -10.54 12.53 2.09
N ILE A 221 -9.89 12.71 0.94
CA ILE A 221 -10.02 13.93 0.12
C ILE A 221 -11.45 14.08 -0.41
N ILE A 222 -12.09 12.99 -0.86
CA ILE A 222 -13.47 13.01 -1.35
C ILE A 222 -14.43 13.43 -0.23
N ILE A 223 -14.28 12.84 0.97
CA ILE A 223 -15.10 13.21 2.13
C ILE A 223 -14.88 14.69 2.48
N TYR A 224 -13.63 15.16 2.44
CA TYR A 224 -13.27 16.57 2.63
C TYR A 224 -13.95 17.52 1.65
N ALA A 225 -13.85 17.23 0.36
CA ALA A 225 -14.48 18.01 -0.69
C ALA A 225 -16.00 18.07 -0.49
N HIS A 226 -16.63 16.92 -0.22
CA HIS A 226 -18.07 16.84 0.03
C HIS A 226 -18.50 17.67 1.24
N SER A 227 -17.76 17.57 2.36
CA SER A 227 -18.04 18.33 3.57
C SER A 227 -17.97 19.84 3.34
N LYS A 228 -16.97 20.31 2.58
CA LYS A 228 -16.78 21.73 2.27
C LYS A 228 -17.91 22.28 1.39
N VAL A 229 -18.31 21.53 0.37
CA VAL A 229 -19.45 21.89 -0.49
C VAL A 229 -20.74 21.97 0.33
N ASN A 230 -21.02 20.96 1.16
CA ASN A 230 -22.22 20.95 1.99
C ASN A 230 -22.27 22.13 2.97
N GLN A 231 -21.14 22.48 3.59
CA GLN A 231 -21.06 23.65 4.47
C GLN A 231 -21.34 24.97 3.73
N SER A 232 -20.80 25.13 2.51
CA SER A 232 -21.07 26.31 1.70
C SER A 232 -22.55 26.44 1.32
N PHE A 233 -23.21 25.32 1.02
CA PHE A 233 -24.63 25.28 0.71
C PHE A 233 -25.49 25.62 1.93
N LEU A 234 -25.14 25.12 3.12
CA LEU A 234 -25.84 25.45 4.36
C LEU A 234 -25.72 26.95 4.71
N ASN A 235 -24.52 27.53 4.53
CA ASN A 235 -24.32 28.96 4.73
C ASN A 235 -25.18 29.78 3.77
N PHE A 236 -25.22 29.41 2.49
CA PHE A 236 -26.08 30.07 1.50
C PHE A 236 -27.56 29.96 1.87
N ARG A 237 -28.03 28.78 2.28
CA ARG A 237 -29.41 28.56 2.71
C ARG A 237 -29.78 29.40 3.94
N ASN A 238 -28.89 29.50 4.93
CA ASN A 238 -29.11 30.32 6.12
C ASN A 238 -29.20 31.81 5.78
N ILE A 239 -28.33 32.29 4.88
CA ILE A 239 -28.36 33.67 4.39
C ILE A 239 -29.68 33.92 3.63
N LYS A 240 -30.06 33.03 2.72
CA LYS A 240 -31.33 33.14 1.97
C LYS A 240 -32.55 33.19 2.89
N ASN A 241 -32.64 32.28 3.86
CA ASN A 241 -33.73 32.26 4.84
C ASN A 241 -33.78 33.53 5.69
N PHE A 242 -32.62 34.11 6.03
CA PHE A 242 -32.54 35.38 6.74
C PHE A 242 -33.08 36.54 5.88
N TYR A 243 -32.80 36.56 4.59
CA TYR A 243 -33.37 37.55 3.67
C TYR A 243 -34.88 37.43 3.53
N GLU A 244 -35.39 36.23 3.21
CA GLU A 244 -36.83 36.00 3.04
C GLU A 244 -37.60 36.39 4.30
N LYS A 245 -37.09 36.05 5.49
CA LYS A 245 -37.72 36.42 6.77
C LYS A 245 -37.75 37.93 7.01
N ASN A 246 -36.73 38.67 6.57
CA ASN A 246 -36.69 40.11 6.76
C ASN A 246 -37.54 40.86 5.72
N GLU A 247 -37.67 40.32 4.51
CA GLU A 247 -38.54 40.89 3.47
C GLU A 247 -40.01 40.82 3.90
N THR A 248 -40.47 39.68 4.43
CA THR A 248 -41.83 39.56 4.97
C THR A 248 -42.10 40.54 6.11
N LEU A 249 -41.11 40.78 6.98
CA LEU A 249 -41.25 41.76 8.08
C LEU A 249 -41.39 43.20 7.58
N ILE A 250 -40.73 43.55 6.46
CA ILE A 250 -40.82 44.90 5.88
C ILE A 250 -42.20 45.11 5.24
N ASP A 251 -42.73 44.08 4.56
CA ASP A 251 -44.06 44.13 3.95
C ASP A 251 -45.15 44.29 5.02
N ASP A 252 -45.08 43.52 6.11
CA ASP A 252 -46.01 43.61 7.25
C ASP A 252 -46.01 45.01 7.89
N VAL A 253 -44.82 45.61 8.11
CA VAL A 253 -44.70 46.95 8.68
C VAL A 253 -45.23 48.02 7.72
N THR A 254 -45.01 47.86 6.42
CA THR A 254 -45.49 48.79 5.40
C THR A 254 -47.02 48.75 5.30
N GLU A 255 -47.62 47.57 5.36
CA GLU A 255 -49.08 47.39 5.39
C GLU A 255 -49.70 48.00 6.66
N ALA A 256 -49.10 47.75 7.84
CA ALA A 256 -49.57 48.33 9.10
C ALA A 256 -49.50 49.87 9.11
N LYS A 257 -48.45 50.45 8.49
CA LYS A 257 -48.32 51.90 8.36
C LYS A 257 -49.40 52.48 7.44
N ASN A 258 -49.70 51.82 6.33
CA ASN A 258 -50.74 52.25 5.40
C ASN A 258 -52.15 52.16 6.03
N HIS A 259 -52.40 51.17 6.89
CA HIS A 259 -53.66 51.04 7.62
C HIS A 259 -53.84 52.08 8.75
N ASN A 260 -52.75 52.58 9.36
CA ASN A 260 -52.82 53.61 10.39
C ASN A 260 -52.82 55.05 9.84
N LEU A 261 -52.57 55.23 8.53
CA LEU A 261 -52.55 56.54 7.85
C LEU A 261 -53.93 57.00 7.35
N SER A 262 -55.01 56.29 7.68
CA SER A 262 -56.39 56.71 7.41
C SER A 262 -57.04 57.52 8.55
N ILE A 263 -56.25 58.06 9.49
CA ILE A 263 -56.72 59.04 10.48
C ILE A 263 -55.98 60.35 10.21
N ASP A 264 -56.72 61.33 9.69
CA ASP A 264 -56.26 62.68 9.37
C ASP A 264 -55.64 63.37 10.60
N GLU A 265 -54.31 63.45 10.66
CA GLU A 265 -53.61 64.45 11.47
C GLU A 265 -52.30 64.90 10.78
N PRO A 266 -52.05 66.22 10.62
CA PRO A 266 -50.90 66.71 9.89
C PRO A 266 -49.67 66.77 10.81
N ILE A 267 -48.74 65.82 10.67
CA ILE A 267 -47.45 65.86 11.39
C ILE A 267 -46.25 65.83 10.43
N ARG A 268 -45.41 66.84 10.64
CA ARG A 268 -44.06 67.18 10.17
C ARG A 268 -43.15 66.01 9.72
N PRO A 269 -42.33 66.17 8.66
CA PRO A 269 -41.46 65.09 8.19
C PRO A 269 -40.16 64.99 9.01
N GLU A 270 -39.95 63.86 9.69
CA GLU A 270 -38.63 63.34 10.04
C GLU A 270 -38.29 62.19 9.06
N ASN A 271 -37.57 62.55 8.01
CA ASN A 271 -37.08 61.64 6.98
C ASN A 271 -35.63 61.25 7.31
N GLU A 272 -35.40 60.13 8.00
CA GLU A 272 -34.04 59.57 8.05
C GLU A 272 -34.02 58.02 8.06
N SER A 273 -34.92 57.32 8.78
CA SER A 273 -34.79 55.86 8.94
C SER A 273 -35.21 54.98 7.73
N SER A 274 -36.13 55.42 6.87
CA SER A 274 -36.59 54.59 5.72
C SER A 274 -35.62 54.62 4.54
N SER A 275 -34.77 55.65 4.47
CA SER A 275 -33.76 55.79 3.41
C SER A 275 -32.62 54.80 3.61
N ASP A 276 -32.19 54.60 4.87
CA ASP A 276 -31.10 53.69 5.22
C ASP A 276 -31.47 52.21 5.02
N LEU A 277 -32.70 51.83 5.35
CA LEU A 277 -33.23 50.48 5.08
C LEU A 277 -33.27 50.19 3.57
N ASN A 278 -33.68 51.16 2.75
CA ASN A 278 -33.70 51.05 1.29
C ASN A 278 -32.30 51.01 0.67
N VAL A 279 -31.33 51.75 1.22
CA VAL A 279 -29.94 51.74 0.74
C VAL A 279 -29.27 50.40 1.07
N THR A 280 -29.57 49.85 2.25
CA THR A 280 -29.00 48.57 2.71
C THR A 280 -29.56 47.39 1.91
N SER A 281 -30.87 47.38 1.61
CA SER A 281 -31.48 46.35 0.76
C SER A 281 -30.93 46.38 -0.67
N ARG A 282 -30.73 47.59 -1.26
CA ARG A 282 -30.14 47.75 -2.60
C ARG A 282 -28.66 47.35 -2.67
N ARG A 283 -27.90 47.50 -1.59
CA ARG A 283 -26.50 47.04 -1.51
C ARG A 283 -26.43 45.51 -1.47
N LEU A 284 -27.36 44.88 -0.77
CA LEU A 284 -27.41 43.42 -0.65
C LEU A 284 -27.94 42.73 -1.91
N LYS A 285 -28.93 43.33 -2.58
CA LYS A 285 -29.38 42.84 -3.90
C LYS A 285 -28.24 42.83 -4.94
N ARG A 286 -27.40 43.87 -4.96
CA ARG A 286 -26.21 43.92 -5.82
C ARG A 286 -25.15 42.87 -5.50
N ILE A 287 -25.04 42.43 -4.25
CA ILE A 287 -24.11 41.34 -3.87
C ILE A 287 -24.67 39.99 -4.32
N ILE A 288 -25.99 39.79 -4.24
CA ILE A 288 -26.66 38.57 -4.70
C ILE A 288 -26.58 38.44 -6.23
N ASP A 289 -26.83 39.52 -6.96
CA ASP A 289 -26.73 39.57 -8.43
C ASP A 289 -25.28 39.45 -8.94
N PHE A 290 -24.27 39.60 -8.08
CA PHE A 290 -22.87 39.38 -8.42
C PHE A 290 -22.44 37.92 -8.19
N ILE A 291 -23.16 37.19 -7.34
CA ILE A 291 -22.87 35.80 -6.97
C ILE A 291 -23.60 34.80 -7.89
N TYR A 292 -24.72 35.20 -8.48
CA TYR A 292 -25.49 34.44 -9.49
C TYR A 292 -25.23 34.95 -10.90
#